data_AF-A0AAN6JYQ6-F1
#
_entry.id   AF-A0AAN6JYQ6-F1
#
_cell.length_a   1.000
_cell.length_b   1.000
_cell.length_c   1.000
_cell.angle_alpha   90.00
_cell.angle_beta   90.00
_cell.angle_gamma   90.00
#
_symmetry.space_group_name_H-M   'P 1'
#
loop_
_entity.id
_entity.type
_entity.pdbx_description
1 polymer ?
#
loop_
_entity_poly.entity_id
_entity_poly.type
_entity_poly.pdbx_seq_one_letter_code
_entity_poly.pdbx_strand_id
1 'polypeptide(L)'
;MSSSKASKESILKQFRSITNATPADAQRILKAHGYRLTNAVDAFYDDSIAVENANKASSSSSSAKKAEKESRDRLNALFDEYKDEDGDNISIEGAMDLCSDLGISPEDPEILPLSFYLRSPSLGTFTREGYVEGWRSLGPALDTKEKQKSFVADTLKRDLRTDAHVRGPLGQQAKGGLYRRVYDFTYTFARPEGQKSLPLDSALAFWDLIIPCAPAFEGNGGDGTFTHRQLNLWKQYLSETMKGRAISKDTWSLFLDFITQINSEFSNHDLDGAWPSVIDDFVTWAQEKVKGDQMEA
;
A
#
# COMPACT_ATOMS: atom_id res chain seq x y z
N MET A 1 29.81 -12.23 53.07
CA MET A 1 29.93 -12.17 51.59
C MET A 1 28.59 -12.18 50.81
N SER A 2 27.41 -12.26 51.46
CA SER A 2 26.11 -12.41 50.77
C SER A 2 25.52 -11.12 50.16
N SER A 3 25.85 -9.94 50.71
CA SER A 3 25.22 -8.67 50.35
C SER A 3 25.56 -8.16 48.93
N SER A 4 26.81 -8.36 48.46
CA SER A 4 27.26 -7.88 47.15
C SER A 4 26.63 -8.65 45.97
N LYS A 5 26.34 -9.94 46.15
CA LYS A 5 25.78 -10.79 45.08
C LYS A 5 24.30 -10.49 44.84
N ALA A 6 23.52 -10.35 45.92
CA ALA A 6 22.11 -9.98 45.85
C ALA A 6 21.91 -8.56 45.27
N SER A 7 22.80 -7.62 45.62
CA SER A 7 22.79 -6.27 45.06
C SER A 7 23.02 -6.27 43.53
N LYS A 8 23.99 -7.06 43.04
CA LYS A 8 24.27 -7.19 41.61
C LYS A 8 23.12 -7.81 40.82
N GLU A 9 22.42 -8.78 41.40
CA GLU A 9 21.26 -9.42 40.76
C GLU A 9 20.06 -8.46 40.65
N SER A 10 19.83 -7.64 41.68
CA SER A 10 18.81 -6.58 41.64
C SER A 10 19.10 -5.54 40.55
N ILE A 11 20.36 -5.08 40.47
CA ILE A 11 20.81 -4.12 39.44
C ILE A 11 20.66 -4.71 38.04
N LEU A 12 20.94 -6.01 37.86
CA LEU A 12 20.76 -6.70 36.59
C LEU A 12 19.28 -6.77 36.16
N LYS A 13 18.36 -7.02 37.11
CA LYS A 13 16.92 -6.98 36.84
C LYS A 13 16.45 -5.58 36.47
N GLN A 14 16.85 -4.56 37.21
CA GLN A 14 16.50 -3.16 36.92
C GLN A 14 17.03 -2.71 35.56
N PHE A 15 18.30 -2.98 35.28
CA PHE A 15 18.92 -2.66 33.98
C PHE A 15 18.14 -3.26 32.81
N ARG A 16 17.83 -4.56 32.87
CA ARG A 16 17.09 -5.25 31.81
C ARG A 16 15.65 -4.76 31.68
N SER A 17 15.02 -4.30 32.76
CA SER A 17 13.67 -3.71 32.68
C SER A 17 13.67 -2.36 31.95
N ILE A 18 14.78 -1.62 31.98
CA ILE A 18 14.93 -0.30 31.35
C ILE A 18 15.34 -0.44 29.88
N THR A 19 16.25 -1.37 29.58
CA THR A 19 16.90 -1.46 28.26
C THR A 19 16.39 -2.60 27.38
N ASN A 20 15.60 -3.52 27.91
CA ASN A 20 15.25 -4.80 27.26
C ASN A 20 16.49 -5.63 26.83
N ALA A 21 17.67 -5.35 27.37
CA ALA A 21 18.89 -6.06 27.02
C ALA A 21 18.79 -7.57 27.28
N THR A 22 19.42 -8.36 26.40
CA THR A 22 19.56 -9.80 26.60
C THR A 22 20.30 -10.08 27.92
N PRO A 23 20.09 -11.24 28.56
CA PRO A 23 20.82 -11.59 29.79
C PRO A 23 22.35 -11.49 29.61
N ALA A 24 22.86 -11.87 28.44
CA ALA A 24 24.28 -11.84 28.11
C ALA A 24 24.81 -10.40 27.97
N ASP A 25 24.11 -9.54 27.22
CA ASP A 25 24.51 -8.14 27.03
C ASP A 25 24.40 -7.34 28.32
N ALA A 26 23.32 -7.55 29.09
CA ALA A 26 23.15 -6.93 30.39
C ALA A 26 24.30 -7.26 31.35
N GLN A 27 24.72 -8.53 31.39
CA GLN A 27 25.82 -8.94 32.24
C GLN A 27 27.17 -8.39 31.76
N ARG A 28 27.40 -8.34 30.44
CA ARG A 28 28.62 -7.77 29.84
C ARG A 28 28.76 -6.28 30.15
N ILE A 29 27.71 -5.50 29.89
CA ILE A 29 27.72 -4.03 30.03
C ILE A 29 27.79 -3.65 31.52
N LEU A 30 26.97 -4.24 32.38
CA LEU A 30 27.04 -3.96 33.82
C LEU A 30 28.41 -4.30 34.42
N LYS A 31 29.05 -5.38 33.97
CA LYS A 31 30.39 -5.75 34.44
C LYS A 31 31.45 -4.74 34.00
N ALA A 32 31.38 -4.24 32.78
CA ALA A 32 32.30 -3.23 32.25
C ALA A 32 32.18 -1.87 32.97
N HIS A 33 30.98 -1.52 33.41
CA HIS A 33 30.70 -0.23 34.09
C HIS A 33 30.58 -0.35 35.62
N GLY A 34 31.16 -1.40 36.22
CA GLY A 34 31.24 -1.55 37.68
C GLY A 34 29.88 -1.64 38.37
N TYR A 35 28.85 -2.15 37.68
CA TYR A 35 27.46 -2.24 38.14
C TYR A 35 26.82 -0.89 38.51
N ARG A 36 27.30 0.21 37.92
CA ARG A 36 26.64 1.53 38.03
C ARG A 36 25.53 1.62 36.99
N LEU A 37 24.29 1.57 37.45
CA LEU A 37 23.09 1.45 36.60
C LEU A 37 23.00 2.56 35.54
N THR A 38 23.14 3.83 35.94
CA THR A 38 23.03 4.99 35.03
C THR A 38 24.04 4.92 33.90
N ASN A 39 25.33 4.76 34.23
CA ASN A 39 26.41 4.73 33.25
C ASN A 39 26.31 3.52 32.31
N ALA A 40 25.80 2.39 32.81
CA ALA A 40 25.57 1.22 32.00
C ALA A 40 24.40 1.41 31.03
N VAL A 41 23.36 2.16 31.40
CA VAL A 41 22.21 2.44 30.54
C VAL A 41 22.63 3.35 29.38
N ASP A 42 23.40 4.39 29.67
CA ASP A 42 23.95 5.26 28.62
C ASP A 42 24.83 4.46 27.65
N ALA A 43 25.76 3.65 28.19
CA ALA A 43 26.63 2.79 27.40
C ALA A 43 25.89 1.70 26.60
N PHE A 44 24.68 1.31 27.01
CA PHE A 44 23.85 0.39 26.24
C PHE A 44 23.32 1.04 24.97
N TYR A 45 22.86 2.30 25.04
CA TYR A 45 22.35 3.00 23.86
C TYR A 45 23.47 3.38 22.88
N ASP A 46 24.71 3.47 23.35
CA ASP A 46 25.90 3.63 22.52
C ASP A 46 26.40 2.30 21.90
N ASP A 47 25.91 1.15 22.36
CA ASP A 47 26.28 -0.19 21.86
C ASP A 47 25.22 -0.70 20.85
N SER A 48 25.47 -0.41 19.57
CA SER A 48 24.54 -0.75 18.47
C SER A 48 24.19 -2.25 18.40
N ILE A 49 25.11 -3.13 18.80
CA ILE A 49 24.89 -4.59 18.81
C ILE A 49 23.95 -4.97 19.96
N ALA A 50 24.14 -4.39 21.15
CA ALA A 50 23.27 -4.64 22.30
C ALA A 50 21.83 -4.13 22.07
N VAL A 51 21.69 -2.96 21.43
CA VAL A 51 20.38 -2.40 21.03
C VAL A 51 19.69 -3.29 20.00
N GLU A 52 20.41 -3.76 18.98
CA GLU A 52 19.87 -4.67 17.98
C GLU A 52 19.42 -6.01 18.59
N ASN A 53 20.22 -6.57 19.50
CA ASN A 53 19.87 -7.80 20.22
C ASN A 53 18.65 -7.61 21.14
N ALA A 54 18.51 -6.46 21.79
CA ALA A 54 17.34 -6.14 22.62
C ALA A 54 16.06 -6.04 21.79
N ASN A 55 16.13 -5.45 20.60
CA ASN A 55 15.01 -5.37 19.65
C ASN A 55 14.62 -6.76 19.08
N LYS A 56 15.60 -7.65 18.89
CA LYS A 56 15.36 -9.07 18.56
C LYS A 56 14.80 -9.87 19.75
N ALA A 57 15.13 -9.49 20.98
CA ALA A 57 14.65 -10.14 22.19
C ALA A 57 13.21 -9.73 22.56
N SER A 58 12.82 -8.47 22.31
CA SER A 58 11.46 -7.98 22.56
C SER A 58 10.42 -8.65 21.64
N SER A 59 10.80 -8.88 20.37
CA SER A 59 10.00 -9.61 19.38
C SER A 59 9.93 -11.13 19.62
N SER A 60 10.75 -11.69 20.52
CA SER A 60 10.79 -13.14 20.81
C SER A 60 10.21 -13.54 22.17
N SER A 61 9.61 -12.60 22.92
CA SER A 61 8.89 -12.91 24.16
C SER A 61 7.71 -13.87 23.92
N SER A 62 7.49 -14.82 24.84
CA SER A 62 6.43 -15.84 24.71
C SER A 62 5.02 -15.23 24.64
N SER A 63 4.81 -14.08 25.25
CA SER A 63 3.57 -13.30 25.17
C SER A 63 3.36 -12.67 23.79
N ALA A 64 4.41 -12.11 23.17
CA ALA A 64 4.31 -11.54 21.82
C ALA A 64 4.02 -12.61 20.77
N LYS A 65 4.72 -13.77 20.83
CA LYS A 65 4.44 -14.92 19.96
C LYS A 65 3.02 -15.46 20.12
N LYS A 66 2.51 -15.46 21.36
CA LYS A 66 1.12 -15.86 21.64
C LYS A 66 0.13 -14.87 21.01
N ALA A 67 0.34 -13.56 21.20
CA ALA A 67 -0.53 -12.53 20.62
C ALA A 67 -0.52 -12.55 19.08
N GLU A 68 0.65 -12.76 18.47
CA GLU A 68 0.79 -12.91 17.03
C GLU A 68 0.03 -14.13 16.50
N LYS A 69 0.16 -15.28 17.18
CA LYS A 69 -0.59 -16.49 16.85
C LYS A 69 -2.10 -16.25 16.96
N GLU A 70 -2.57 -15.68 18.06
CA GLU A 70 -3.99 -15.38 18.27
C GLU A 70 -4.54 -14.40 17.23
N SER A 71 -3.77 -13.40 16.83
CA SER A 71 -4.13 -12.47 15.75
C SER A 71 -4.27 -13.19 14.41
N ARG A 72 -3.32 -14.06 14.09
CA ARG A 72 -3.36 -14.89 12.88
C ARG A 72 -4.57 -15.84 12.88
N ASP A 73 -4.87 -16.45 14.03
CA ASP A 73 -6.01 -17.36 14.18
C ASP A 73 -7.35 -16.60 14.00
N ARG A 74 -7.47 -15.37 14.53
CA ARG A 74 -8.64 -14.49 14.28
C ARG A 74 -8.78 -14.11 12.81
N LEU A 75 -7.69 -13.76 12.13
CA LEU A 75 -7.72 -13.46 10.69
C LEU A 75 -8.12 -14.67 9.84
N ASN A 76 -7.70 -15.87 10.23
CA ASN A 76 -8.15 -17.09 9.55
C ASN A 76 -9.66 -17.31 9.74
N ALA A 77 -10.18 -17.10 10.95
CA ALA A 77 -11.61 -17.20 11.21
C ALA A 77 -12.41 -16.18 10.39
N LEU A 78 -11.95 -14.92 10.31
CA LEU A 78 -12.59 -13.92 9.45
C LEU A 78 -12.54 -14.31 7.96
N PHE A 79 -11.43 -14.87 7.49
CA PHE A 79 -11.34 -15.37 6.12
C PHE A 79 -12.36 -16.51 5.88
N ASP A 80 -12.55 -17.40 6.86
CA ASP A 80 -13.52 -18.50 6.77
C ASP A 80 -14.97 -18.02 6.68
N GLU A 81 -15.28 -16.80 7.12
CA GLU A 81 -16.61 -16.20 6.96
C GLU A 81 -16.89 -15.75 5.52
N TYR A 82 -15.86 -15.43 4.73
CA TYR A 82 -16.01 -14.93 3.35
C TYR A 82 -15.60 -15.95 2.29
N LYS A 83 -14.90 -17.03 2.65
CA LYS A 83 -14.46 -18.03 1.69
C LYS A 83 -15.67 -18.77 1.10
N ASP A 84 -15.49 -19.32 -0.09
CA ASP A 84 -16.51 -20.18 -0.68
C ASP A 84 -16.73 -21.45 0.16
N GLU A 85 -17.96 -21.96 0.21
CA GLU A 85 -18.27 -23.20 0.94
C GLU A 85 -17.41 -24.36 0.43
N ASP A 86 -17.30 -24.49 -0.89
CA ASP A 86 -16.56 -25.56 -1.59
C ASP A 86 -15.15 -25.15 -2.04
N GLY A 87 -14.71 -23.92 -1.75
CA GLY A 87 -13.44 -23.36 -2.22
C GLY A 87 -12.44 -23.03 -1.10
N ASP A 88 -11.19 -22.83 -1.53
CA ASP A 88 -10.06 -22.41 -0.69
C ASP A 88 -9.86 -20.88 -0.67
N ASN A 89 -10.56 -20.16 -1.54
CA ASN A 89 -10.42 -18.73 -1.75
C ASN A 89 -11.74 -18.00 -1.46
N ILE A 90 -11.65 -16.70 -1.26
CA ILE A 90 -12.79 -15.79 -1.37
C ILE A 90 -13.00 -15.53 -2.86
N SER A 91 -14.19 -15.83 -3.38
CA SER A 91 -14.62 -15.45 -4.73
C SER A 91 -15.31 -14.08 -4.75
N ILE A 92 -15.89 -13.71 -5.89
CA ILE A 92 -16.52 -12.41 -6.10
C ILE A 92 -17.64 -12.18 -5.07
N GLU A 93 -18.45 -13.20 -4.80
CA GLU A 93 -19.54 -13.16 -3.83
C GLU A 93 -19.01 -12.85 -2.43
N GLY A 94 -18.01 -13.61 -1.96
CA GLY A 94 -17.39 -13.36 -0.67
C GLY A 94 -16.63 -12.03 -0.60
N ALA A 95 -16.07 -11.56 -1.72
CA ALA A 95 -15.43 -10.26 -1.81
C ALA A 95 -16.45 -9.12 -1.69
N MET A 96 -17.67 -9.29 -2.19
CA MET A 96 -18.76 -8.32 -1.99
C MET A 96 -19.15 -8.23 -0.50
N ASP A 97 -19.26 -9.37 0.19
CA ASP A 97 -19.54 -9.39 1.63
C ASP A 97 -18.41 -8.74 2.43
N LEU A 98 -17.15 -9.03 2.08
CA LEU A 98 -15.99 -8.36 2.65
C LEU A 98 -16.06 -6.83 2.46
N CYS A 99 -16.38 -6.36 1.25
CA CYS A 99 -16.51 -4.92 0.97
C CYS A 99 -17.62 -4.28 1.84
N SER A 100 -18.77 -4.94 1.94
CA SER A 100 -19.89 -4.50 2.77
C SER A 100 -19.49 -4.36 4.25
N ASP A 101 -18.81 -5.36 4.80
CA ASP A 101 -18.33 -5.32 6.19
C ASP A 101 -17.25 -4.26 6.42
N LEU A 102 -16.43 -3.97 5.41
CA LEU A 102 -15.47 -2.86 5.42
C LEU A 102 -16.13 -1.49 5.17
N GLY A 103 -17.41 -1.44 4.81
CA GLY A 103 -18.15 -0.22 4.53
C GLY A 103 -17.72 0.48 3.24
N ILE A 104 -17.26 -0.27 2.24
CA ILE A 104 -16.92 0.21 0.90
C ILE A 104 -17.71 -0.55 -0.16
N SER A 105 -17.88 0.05 -1.34
CA SER A 105 -18.36 -0.60 -2.55
C SER A 105 -17.20 -1.29 -3.29
N PRO A 106 -17.44 -2.38 -4.05
CA PRO A 106 -16.45 -2.90 -5.02
C PRO A 106 -16.03 -1.88 -6.09
N GLU A 107 -16.82 -0.81 -6.26
CA GLU A 107 -16.52 0.31 -7.16
C GLU A 107 -15.83 1.49 -6.46
N ASP A 108 -15.56 1.39 -5.15
CA ASP A 108 -14.81 2.42 -4.43
C ASP A 108 -13.30 2.24 -4.64
N PRO A 109 -12.52 3.32 -4.81
CA PRO A 109 -11.10 3.23 -5.16
C PRO A 109 -10.27 2.55 -4.07
N GLU A 110 -10.74 2.54 -2.82
CA GLU A 110 -10.07 1.88 -1.68
C GLU A 110 -9.96 0.36 -1.84
N ILE A 111 -10.76 -0.28 -2.71
CA ILE A 111 -10.62 -1.73 -3.00
C ILE A 111 -9.29 -2.06 -3.69
N LEU A 112 -8.72 -1.12 -4.46
CA LEU A 112 -7.47 -1.30 -5.20
C LEU A 112 -6.24 -1.40 -4.29
N PRO A 113 -5.95 -0.43 -3.38
CA PRO A 113 -4.87 -0.57 -2.43
C PRO A 113 -5.10 -1.76 -1.48
N LEU A 114 -6.34 -2.06 -1.12
CA LEU A 114 -6.63 -3.25 -0.32
C LEU A 114 -6.23 -4.53 -1.07
N SER A 115 -6.66 -4.69 -2.32
CA SER A 115 -6.30 -5.83 -3.18
C SER A 115 -4.79 -5.94 -3.39
N PHE A 116 -4.09 -4.82 -3.53
CA PHE A 116 -2.64 -4.76 -3.59
C PHE A 116 -1.97 -5.31 -2.31
N TYR A 117 -2.41 -4.84 -1.13
CA TYR A 117 -1.85 -5.30 0.15
C TYR A 117 -2.18 -6.76 0.45
N LEU A 118 -3.39 -7.19 0.14
CA LEU A 118 -3.83 -8.57 0.31
C LEU A 118 -3.34 -9.50 -0.81
N ARG A 119 -2.51 -8.99 -1.74
CA ARG A 119 -1.91 -9.74 -2.85
C ARG A 119 -2.95 -10.54 -3.64
N SER A 120 -4.08 -9.89 -3.90
CA SER A 120 -5.17 -10.47 -4.68
C SER A 120 -4.66 -10.81 -6.10
N PRO A 121 -4.87 -12.04 -6.60
CA PRO A 121 -4.40 -12.45 -7.92
C PRO A 121 -5.23 -11.85 -9.06
N SER A 122 -6.51 -11.56 -8.83
CA SER A 122 -7.46 -11.09 -9.82
C SER A 122 -8.69 -10.46 -9.14
N LEU A 123 -9.47 -9.71 -9.93
CA LEU A 123 -10.67 -9.03 -9.44
C LEU A 123 -11.59 -9.97 -8.66
N GLY A 124 -11.94 -9.58 -7.43
CA GLY A 124 -12.84 -10.32 -6.56
C GLY A 124 -12.29 -11.65 -6.04
N THR A 125 -11.00 -11.95 -6.19
CA THR A 125 -10.41 -13.18 -5.66
C THR A 125 -9.41 -12.87 -4.55
N PHE A 126 -9.51 -13.54 -3.39
CA PHE A 126 -8.51 -13.42 -2.33
C PHE A 126 -8.07 -14.78 -1.82
N THR A 127 -6.75 -14.97 -1.75
CA THR A 127 -6.16 -16.16 -1.15
C THR A 127 -6.03 -15.99 0.36
N ARG A 128 -6.08 -17.10 1.10
CA ARG A 128 -5.91 -17.08 2.57
C ARG A 128 -4.58 -16.47 3.00
N GLU A 129 -3.49 -16.88 2.36
CA GLU A 129 -2.16 -16.34 2.65
C GLU A 129 -2.10 -14.83 2.40
N GLY A 130 -2.61 -14.39 1.25
CA GLY A 130 -2.67 -12.98 0.89
C GLY A 130 -3.49 -12.16 1.88
N TYR A 131 -4.68 -12.62 2.24
CA TYR A 131 -5.55 -11.97 3.21
C TYR A 131 -4.89 -11.86 4.60
N VAL A 132 -4.42 -12.98 5.15
CA VAL A 132 -3.85 -13.03 6.50
C VAL A 132 -2.56 -12.21 6.58
N GLU A 133 -1.60 -12.41 5.68
CA GLU A 133 -0.33 -11.69 5.73
C GLU A 133 -0.49 -10.22 5.31
N GLY A 134 -1.43 -9.91 4.42
CA GLY A 134 -1.75 -8.55 4.02
C GLY A 134 -2.23 -7.71 5.20
N TRP A 135 -3.26 -8.16 5.93
CA TRP A 135 -3.75 -7.44 7.12
C TRP A 135 -2.70 -7.30 8.22
N ARG A 136 -1.90 -8.34 8.45
CA ARG A 136 -0.79 -8.27 9.43
C ARG A 136 0.28 -7.27 9.04
N SER A 137 0.51 -7.07 7.73
CA SER A 137 1.51 -6.13 7.23
C SER A 137 1.05 -4.66 7.28
N LEU A 138 -0.27 -4.43 7.29
CA LEU A 138 -0.88 -3.10 7.29
C LEU A 138 -0.81 -2.42 8.67
N GLY A 139 -0.88 -3.20 9.75
CA GLY A 139 -0.77 -2.66 11.10
C GLY A 139 -0.98 -3.72 12.19
N PRO A 140 -0.58 -3.40 13.44
CA PRO A 140 -0.79 -4.30 14.56
C PRO A 140 -2.28 -4.48 14.84
N ALA A 141 -2.71 -5.73 15.02
CA ALA A 141 -4.06 -6.10 15.45
C ALA A 141 -5.20 -5.58 14.56
N LEU A 142 -5.02 -5.49 13.24
CA LEU A 142 -6.10 -5.31 12.25
C LEU A 142 -6.85 -6.63 11.99
N ASP A 143 -7.30 -7.26 13.06
CA ASP A 143 -7.80 -8.63 13.11
C ASP A 143 -9.26 -8.75 13.57
N THR A 144 -10.01 -7.65 13.45
CA THR A 144 -11.47 -7.60 13.62
C THR A 144 -12.07 -6.73 12.52
N LYS A 145 -13.34 -6.98 12.14
CA LYS A 145 -14.04 -6.24 11.06
C LYS A 145 -14.07 -4.74 11.34
N GLU A 146 -14.34 -4.32 12.57
CA GLU A 146 -14.44 -2.91 12.95
C GLU A 146 -13.10 -2.17 12.75
N LYS A 147 -11.99 -2.81 13.15
CA LYS A 147 -10.66 -2.21 12.98
C LYS A 147 -10.24 -2.15 11.52
N GLN A 148 -10.55 -3.19 10.76
CA GLN A 148 -10.30 -3.22 9.32
C GLN A 148 -11.10 -2.12 8.60
N LYS A 149 -12.40 -1.99 8.93
CA LYS A 149 -13.28 -0.93 8.44
C LYS A 149 -12.75 0.46 8.73
N SER A 150 -12.42 0.77 9.99
CA SER A 150 -11.85 2.07 10.36
C SER A 150 -10.53 2.33 9.64
N PHE A 151 -9.67 1.32 9.52
CA PHE A 151 -8.40 1.46 8.82
C PHE A 151 -8.60 1.80 7.33
N VAL A 152 -9.54 1.11 6.66
CA VAL A 152 -9.86 1.37 5.25
C VAL A 152 -10.42 2.77 5.07
N ALA A 153 -11.44 3.14 5.86
CA ALA A 153 -12.15 4.41 5.74
C ALA A 153 -11.25 5.63 5.97
N ASP A 154 -10.31 5.55 6.92
CA ASP A 154 -9.49 6.69 7.31
C ASP A 154 -8.06 6.60 6.76
N THR A 155 -7.36 5.51 7.09
CA THR A 155 -5.90 5.42 6.88
C THR A 155 -5.59 5.04 5.44
N LEU A 156 -6.15 3.95 4.93
CA LEU A 156 -5.87 3.48 3.57
C LEU A 156 -6.33 4.50 2.53
N LYS A 157 -7.53 5.05 2.75
CA LYS A 157 -8.13 6.12 1.96
C LYS A 157 -7.24 7.35 1.82
N ARG A 158 -6.69 7.84 2.93
CA ARG A 158 -5.75 8.97 2.95
C ARG A 158 -4.43 8.59 2.30
N ASP A 159 -3.86 7.45 2.69
CA ASP A 159 -2.55 7.00 2.25
C ASP A 159 -2.50 6.81 0.71
N LEU A 160 -3.62 6.37 0.10
CA LEU A 160 -3.76 6.31 -1.36
C LEU A 160 -3.69 7.70 -1.99
N ARG A 161 -4.44 8.69 -1.48
CA ARG A 161 -4.48 10.05 -2.07
C ARG A 161 -3.19 10.85 -1.88
N THR A 162 -2.44 10.57 -0.82
CA THR A 162 -1.19 11.28 -0.52
C THR A 162 0.07 10.57 -1.03
N ASP A 163 -0.09 9.50 -1.83
CA ASP A 163 1.00 8.61 -2.26
C ASP A 163 1.93 8.20 -1.09
N ALA A 164 1.34 7.81 0.03
CA ALA A 164 2.08 7.55 1.27
C ALA A 164 3.04 6.36 1.12
N HIS A 165 4.00 6.24 2.05
CA HIS A 165 4.93 5.12 2.04
C HIS A 165 4.20 3.76 2.17
N VAL A 166 4.55 2.81 1.31
CA VAL A 166 3.97 1.47 1.32
C VAL A 166 4.40 0.69 2.57
N ARG A 167 3.43 0.31 3.40
CA ARG A 167 3.63 -0.47 4.63
C ARG A 167 4.13 -1.89 4.40
N GLY A 168 4.76 -2.44 5.44
CA GLY A 168 5.15 -3.83 5.52
C GLY A 168 6.23 -4.25 4.50
N PRO A 169 6.38 -5.56 4.26
CA PRO A 169 7.40 -6.09 3.35
C PRO A 169 7.26 -5.58 1.92
N LEU A 170 6.04 -5.24 1.48
CA LEU A 170 5.81 -4.71 0.14
C LEU A 170 6.60 -3.42 -0.09
N GLY A 171 6.74 -2.55 0.91
CA GLY A 171 7.47 -1.28 0.81
C GLY A 171 8.95 -1.42 0.46
N GLN A 172 9.57 -2.57 0.75
CA GLN A 172 10.98 -2.83 0.44
C GLN A 172 11.20 -3.38 -0.98
N GLN A 173 10.14 -3.83 -1.65
CA GLN A 173 10.24 -4.51 -2.95
C GLN A 173 10.44 -3.56 -4.12
N ALA A 174 9.94 -2.32 -4.04
CA ALA A 174 10.02 -1.34 -5.10
C ALA A 174 9.91 0.09 -4.55
N LYS A 175 10.48 1.04 -5.30
CA LYS A 175 10.38 2.48 -5.03
C LYS A 175 8.99 3.02 -5.39
N GLY A 176 8.70 4.24 -4.94
CA GLY A 176 7.40 4.91 -5.14
C GLY A 176 6.47 4.74 -3.95
N GLY A 177 5.52 5.69 -3.81
CA GLY A 177 4.49 5.62 -2.79
C GLY A 177 3.37 4.66 -3.16
N LEU A 178 2.35 4.63 -2.29
CA LEU A 178 1.21 3.72 -2.40
C LEU A 178 0.41 3.96 -3.68
N TYR A 179 0.14 5.21 -4.04
CA TYR A 179 -0.62 5.54 -5.25
C TYR A 179 0.08 4.99 -6.48
N ARG A 180 1.36 5.33 -6.69
CA ARG A 180 2.12 4.89 -7.88
C ARG A 180 2.11 3.37 -7.98
N ARG A 181 2.34 2.68 -6.85
CA ARG A 181 2.43 1.21 -6.84
C ARG A 181 1.09 0.54 -7.05
N VAL A 182 0.01 1.10 -6.53
CA VAL A 182 -1.36 0.62 -6.76
C VAL A 182 -1.77 0.87 -8.20
N TYR A 183 -1.45 2.04 -8.77
CA TYR A 183 -1.69 2.33 -10.17
C TYR A 183 -1.03 1.30 -11.10
N ASP A 184 0.27 1.00 -10.90
CA ASP A 184 0.98 0.00 -11.69
C ASP A 184 0.46 -1.43 -11.45
N PHE A 185 0.06 -1.76 -10.22
CA PHE A 185 -0.58 -3.04 -9.88
C PHE A 185 -1.92 -3.23 -10.61
N THR A 186 -2.75 -2.18 -10.67
CA THR A 186 -4.08 -2.21 -11.27
C THR A 186 -4.06 -2.69 -12.71
N TYR A 187 -3.02 -2.37 -13.51
CA TYR A 187 -2.90 -2.91 -14.88
C TYR A 187 -2.92 -4.44 -14.92
N THR A 188 -2.19 -5.08 -14.01
CA THR A 188 -2.09 -6.55 -13.97
C THR A 188 -3.34 -7.15 -13.34
N PHE A 189 -3.86 -6.50 -12.31
CA PHE A 189 -5.07 -6.91 -11.59
C PHE A 189 -6.34 -6.86 -12.46
N ALA A 190 -6.46 -5.83 -13.31
CA ALA A 190 -7.57 -5.61 -14.21
C ALA A 190 -7.55 -6.49 -15.47
N ARG A 191 -6.43 -7.18 -15.72
CA ARG A 191 -6.24 -7.98 -16.93
C ARG A 191 -6.87 -9.36 -16.75
N PRO A 192 -7.70 -9.83 -17.68
CA PRO A 192 -8.24 -11.18 -17.63
C PRO A 192 -7.12 -12.23 -17.61
N GLU A 193 -7.36 -13.33 -16.90
CA GLU A 193 -6.40 -14.42 -16.78
C GLU A 193 -6.00 -14.96 -18.16
N GLY A 194 -4.70 -15.21 -18.36
CA GLY A 194 -4.14 -15.69 -19.63
C GLY A 194 -3.95 -14.62 -20.72
N GLN A 195 -4.49 -13.42 -20.57
CA GLN A 195 -4.25 -12.34 -21.53
C GLN A 195 -2.93 -11.60 -21.25
N LYS A 196 -2.29 -11.08 -22.31
CA LYS A 196 -1.05 -10.29 -22.20
C LYS A 196 -1.32 -8.79 -22.05
N SER A 197 -2.45 -8.31 -22.56
CA SER A 197 -2.83 -6.90 -22.65
C SER A 197 -4.14 -6.63 -21.92
N LEU A 198 -4.32 -5.40 -21.43
CA LEU A 198 -5.53 -4.95 -20.74
C LEU A 198 -6.59 -4.51 -21.78
N PRO A 199 -7.79 -5.11 -21.82
CA PRO A 199 -8.85 -4.66 -22.71
C PRO A 199 -9.19 -3.19 -22.51
N LEU A 200 -9.59 -2.50 -23.59
CA LEU A 200 -9.85 -1.06 -23.55
C LEU A 200 -10.93 -0.69 -22.52
N ASP A 201 -12.07 -1.40 -22.53
CA ASP A 201 -13.19 -1.09 -21.63
C ASP A 201 -12.79 -1.22 -20.16
N SER A 202 -11.99 -2.24 -19.82
CA SER A 202 -11.43 -2.41 -18.48
C SER A 202 -10.47 -1.27 -18.14
N ALA A 203 -9.58 -0.88 -19.05
CA ALA A 203 -8.67 0.24 -18.83
C ALA A 203 -9.43 1.55 -18.56
N LEU A 204 -10.46 1.85 -19.34
CA LEU A 204 -11.31 3.03 -19.17
C LEU A 204 -12.00 3.04 -17.79
N ALA A 205 -12.59 1.91 -17.39
CA ALA A 205 -13.25 1.78 -16.09
C ALA A 205 -12.28 1.95 -14.91
N PHE A 206 -11.10 1.34 -14.97
CA PHE A 206 -10.12 1.48 -13.89
C PHE A 206 -9.48 2.88 -13.87
N TRP A 207 -9.32 3.55 -15.02
CA TRP A 207 -8.87 4.95 -15.03
C TRP A 207 -9.90 5.89 -14.40
N ASP A 208 -11.19 5.70 -14.66
CA ASP A 208 -12.27 6.44 -13.97
C ASP A 208 -12.19 6.27 -12.45
N LEU A 209 -11.79 5.09 -12.00
CA LEU A 209 -11.69 4.78 -10.59
C LEU A 209 -10.43 5.37 -9.93
N ILE A 210 -9.25 5.16 -10.53
CA ILE A 210 -7.96 5.44 -9.86
C ILE A 210 -7.39 6.82 -10.16
N ILE A 211 -7.63 7.40 -11.34
CA ILE A 211 -7.05 8.71 -11.72
C ILE A 211 -7.57 9.84 -10.83
N PRO A 212 -8.87 9.90 -10.47
CA PRO A 212 -9.36 10.92 -9.54
C PRO A 212 -8.76 10.84 -8.14
N CYS A 213 -8.05 9.76 -7.80
CA CYS A 213 -7.32 9.63 -6.54
C CYS A 213 -5.86 10.07 -6.63
N ALA A 214 -5.35 10.45 -7.82
CA ALA A 214 -3.96 10.85 -8.00
C ALA A 214 -3.65 12.13 -7.19
N PRO A 215 -2.44 12.26 -6.62
CA PRO A 215 -2.01 13.50 -5.99
C PRO A 215 -2.00 14.70 -6.96
N ALA A 216 -1.76 14.44 -8.25
CA ALA A 216 -1.76 15.46 -9.31
C ALA A 216 -3.17 15.77 -9.87
N PHE A 217 -4.21 15.15 -9.34
CA PHE A 217 -5.59 15.44 -9.73
C PHE A 217 -6.11 16.68 -8.99
N GLU A 218 -6.64 17.65 -9.74
CA GLU A 218 -7.19 18.88 -9.17
C GLU A 218 -8.35 18.58 -8.20
N GLY A 219 -8.41 19.28 -7.07
CA GLY A 219 -9.48 19.14 -6.08
C GLY A 219 -9.19 18.21 -4.89
N ASN A 220 -8.09 17.44 -4.92
CA ASN A 220 -7.64 16.61 -3.78
C ASN A 220 -6.70 17.35 -2.80
N GLY A 221 -6.60 18.68 -2.87
CA GLY A 221 -5.68 19.48 -2.08
C GLY A 221 -4.23 19.52 -2.61
N GLY A 222 -3.99 19.01 -3.82
CA GLY A 222 -2.75 19.15 -4.58
C GLY A 222 -2.73 20.39 -5.48
N ASP A 223 -1.56 20.71 -6.01
CA ASP A 223 -1.27 21.78 -6.98
C ASP A 223 -1.36 21.32 -8.45
N GLY A 224 -1.89 20.11 -8.66
CA GLY A 224 -2.03 19.50 -9.98
C GLY A 224 -3.06 20.22 -10.86
N THR A 225 -2.85 20.13 -12.18
CA THR A 225 -3.69 20.80 -13.19
C THR A 225 -4.51 19.82 -14.03
N PHE A 226 -4.45 18.52 -13.71
CA PHE A 226 -5.22 17.48 -14.38
C PHE A 226 -6.58 17.32 -13.73
N THR A 227 -7.64 17.36 -14.54
CA THR A 227 -9.03 17.44 -14.08
C THR A 227 -9.89 16.37 -14.75
N HIS A 228 -11.17 16.28 -14.37
CA HIS A 228 -12.13 15.41 -15.06
C HIS A 228 -12.27 15.78 -16.54
N ARG A 229 -12.03 17.03 -16.93
CA ARG A 229 -12.08 17.43 -18.35
C ARG A 229 -11.02 16.71 -19.17
N GLN A 230 -9.75 16.73 -18.74
CA GLN A 230 -8.68 16.02 -19.47
C GLN A 230 -8.87 14.51 -19.43
N LEU A 231 -9.35 13.94 -18.31
CA LEU A 231 -9.66 12.51 -18.22
C LEU A 231 -10.75 12.11 -19.21
N ASN A 232 -11.82 12.91 -19.32
CA ASN A 232 -12.91 12.64 -20.27
C ASN A 232 -12.44 12.75 -21.73
N LEU A 233 -11.59 13.74 -22.05
CA LEU A 233 -10.97 13.85 -23.37
C LEU A 233 -10.14 12.61 -23.70
N TRP A 234 -9.33 12.11 -22.77
CA TRP A 234 -8.54 10.89 -22.95
C TRP A 234 -9.42 9.68 -23.27
N LYS A 235 -10.48 9.48 -22.47
CA LYS A 235 -11.41 8.37 -22.67
C LYS A 235 -12.16 8.46 -23.99
N GLN A 236 -12.60 9.66 -24.37
CA GLN A 236 -13.26 9.91 -25.64
C GLN A 236 -12.33 9.59 -26.80
N TYR A 237 -11.12 10.14 -26.79
CA TYR A 237 -10.09 9.86 -27.81
C TYR A 237 -9.87 8.36 -27.98
N LEU A 238 -9.64 7.62 -26.90
CA LEU A 238 -9.41 6.19 -26.98
C LEU A 238 -10.64 5.45 -27.54
N SER A 239 -11.84 5.82 -27.12
CA SER A 239 -13.08 5.19 -27.60
C SER A 239 -13.28 5.40 -29.11
N GLU A 240 -12.93 6.58 -29.63
CA GLU A 240 -13.05 6.94 -31.05
C GLU A 240 -11.94 6.31 -31.91
N THR A 241 -10.70 6.26 -31.41
CA THR A 241 -9.51 5.96 -32.22
C THR A 241 -8.91 4.57 -32.01
N MET A 242 -9.09 3.98 -30.82
CA MET A 242 -8.53 2.65 -30.54
C MET A 242 -9.38 1.52 -31.08
N LYS A 243 -10.67 1.73 -31.35
CA LYS A 243 -11.58 0.71 -31.92
C LYS A 243 -11.52 -0.63 -31.15
N GLY A 244 -11.46 -0.56 -29.81
CA GLY A 244 -11.36 -1.74 -28.94
C GLY A 244 -9.96 -2.36 -28.83
N ARG A 245 -8.90 -1.75 -29.39
CA ARG A 245 -7.53 -2.21 -29.18
C ARG A 245 -7.14 -2.11 -27.71
N ALA A 246 -6.47 -3.15 -27.22
CA ALA A 246 -6.04 -3.25 -25.84
C ALA A 246 -4.94 -2.23 -25.49
N ILE A 247 -4.90 -1.82 -24.22
CA ILE A 247 -3.90 -0.90 -23.66
C ILE A 247 -2.65 -1.68 -23.27
N SER A 248 -1.49 -1.19 -23.73
CA SER A 248 -0.19 -1.73 -23.37
C SER A 248 0.21 -1.32 -21.95
N LYS A 249 1.07 -2.12 -21.30
CA LYS A 249 1.59 -1.78 -19.97
C LYS A 249 2.36 -0.45 -20.00
N ASP A 250 3.09 -0.20 -21.07
CA ASP A 250 3.88 1.00 -21.26
C ASP A 250 2.98 2.25 -21.36
N THR A 251 1.93 2.19 -22.19
CA THR A 251 0.91 3.25 -22.28
C THR A 251 0.24 3.50 -20.93
N TRP A 252 -0.14 2.44 -20.20
CA TRP A 252 -0.72 2.58 -18.87
C TRP A 252 0.24 3.28 -17.91
N SER A 253 1.46 2.77 -17.74
CA SER A 253 2.43 3.32 -16.78
C SER A 253 2.83 4.76 -17.12
N LEU A 254 3.12 5.07 -18.39
CA LEU A 254 3.51 6.42 -18.81
C LEU A 254 2.35 7.42 -18.78
N PHE A 255 1.09 6.98 -18.85
CA PHE A 255 -0.04 7.88 -18.69
C PHE A 255 -0.07 8.54 -17.30
N LEU A 256 0.38 7.86 -16.25
CA LEU A 256 0.51 8.49 -14.92
C LEU A 256 1.60 9.57 -14.91
N ASP A 257 2.71 9.36 -15.60
CA ASP A 257 3.75 10.38 -15.71
C ASP A 257 3.23 11.58 -16.53
N PHE A 258 2.43 11.33 -17.57
CA PHE A 258 1.78 12.36 -18.38
C PHE A 258 0.82 13.23 -17.56
N ILE A 259 -0.11 12.66 -16.77
CA ILE A 259 -1.07 13.46 -15.99
C ILE A 259 -0.40 14.35 -14.95
N THR A 260 0.82 14.00 -14.50
CA THR A 260 1.56 14.80 -13.51
C THR A 260 2.27 16.01 -14.12
N GLN A 261 2.47 16.02 -15.43
CA GLN A 261 3.28 17.03 -16.12
C GLN A 261 2.44 17.92 -17.04
N ILE A 262 1.34 17.41 -17.59
CA ILE A 262 0.54 18.12 -18.60
C ILE A 262 -0.29 19.26 -17.99
N ASN A 263 -0.44 20.36 -18.73
CA ASN A 263 -1.32 21.47 -18.37
C ASN A 263 -2.75 21.31 -18.94
N SER A 264 -3.66 22.24 -18.61
CA SER A 264 -5.06 22.21 -19.06
C SER A 264 -5.25 22.32 -20.58
N GLU A 265 -4.31 22.98 -21.26
CA GLU A 265 -4.34 23.25 -22.70
C GLU A 265 -3.53 22.24 -23.51
N PHE A 266 -2.92 21.26 -22.86
CA PHE A 266 -1.99 20.29 -23.45
C PHE A 266 -0.78 20.91 -24.18
N SER A 267 -0.45 22.17 -23.92
CA SER A 267 0.49 22.96 -24.72
C SER A 267 1.95 22.75 -24.33
N ASN A 268 2.21 22.14 -23.18
CA ASN A 268 3.55 21.86 -22.66
C ASN A 268 4.03 20.43 -22.92
N HIS A 269 3.31 19.66 -23.74
CA HIS A 269 3.72 18.31 -24.14
C HIS A 269 4.89 18.35 -25.12
N ASP A 270 5.88 17.49 -24.89
CA ASP A 270 7.04 17.33 -25.76
C ASP A 270 6.85 16.13 -26.71
N LEU A 271 6.56 16.42 -27.98
CA LEU A 271 6.36 15.41 -29.03
C LEU A 271 7.66 14.71 -29.44
N ASP A 272 8.83 15.27 -29.13
CA ASP A 272 10.12 14.61 -29.36
C ASP A 272 10.53 13.73 -28.16
N GLY A 273 9.71 13.70 -27.11
CA GLY A 273 9.89 12.84 -25.95
C GLY A 273 9.68 11.36 -26.25
N ALA A 274 10.16 10.50 -25.34
CA ALA A 274 9.99 9.04 -25.45
C ALA A 274 8.60 8.57 -24.97
N TRP A 275 7.53 9.27 -25.38
CA TRP A 275 6.17 8.91 -25.03
C TRP A 275 5.62 7.81 -25.95
N PRO A 276 4.64 7.01 -25.49
CA PRO A 276 3.88 6.14 -26.37
C PRO A 276 3.14 6.99 -27.40
N SER A 277 3.18 6.60 -28.68
CA SER A 277 2.51 7.35 -29.76
C SER A 277 1.03 7.63 -29.48
N VAL A 278 0.36 6.76 -28.74
CA VAL A 278 -1.03 6.95 -28.29
C VAL A 278 -1.22 8.25 -27.50
N ILE A 279 -0.27 8.60 -26.64
CA ILE A 279 -0.28 9.82 -25.83
C ILE A 279 -0.01 11.04 -26.73
N ASP A 280 0.96 10.95 -27.65
CA ASP A 280 1.26 12.04 -28.60
C ASP A 280 0.07 12.34 -29.53
N ASP A 281 -0.52 11.29 -30.08
CA ASP A 281 -1.72 11.37 -30.93
C ASP A 281 -2.91 11.94 -30.14
N PHE A 282 -3.05 11.55 -28.86
CA PHE A 282 -4.08 12.11 -27.97
C PHE A 282 -3.90 13.61 -27.76
N VAL A 283 -2.68 14.06 -27.47
CA VAL A 283 -2.40 15.48 -27.25
C VAL A 283 -2.76 16.30 -28.48
N THR A 284 -2.38 15.82 -29.67
CA THR A 284 -2.72 16.48 -30.94
C THR A 284 -4.23 16.58 -31.12
N TRP A 285 -4.95 15.46 -30.90
CA TRP A 285 -6.41 15.41 -30.98
C TRP A 285 -7.10 16.32 -29.95
N ALA A 286 -6.59 16.36 -28.71
CA ALA A 286 -7.16 17.15 -27.63
C ALA A 286 -7.00 18.65 -27.89
N GLN A 287 -5.83 19.08 -28.37
CA GLN A 287 -5.58 20.49 -28.74
C GLN A 287 -6.53 20.97 -29.85
N GLU A 288 -6.86 20.13 -30.84
CA GLU A 288 -7.84 20.47 -31.88
C GLU A 288 -9.24 20.65 -31.29
N LYS A 289 -9.65 19.79 -30.36
CA LYS A 289 -10.94 19.91 -29.65
C LYS A 289 -11.02 21.18 -28.81
N VAL A 290 -9.97 21.49 -28.04
CA VAL A 290 -9.95 22.71 -27.20
C VAL A 290 -10.05 23.97 -28.05
N LYS A 291 -9.37 24.02 -29.21
CA LYS A 291 -9.49 25.15 -30.15
C LYS A 291 -10.88 25.27 -30.75
N GLY A 292 -11.53 24.14 -31.07
CA GLY A 292 -12.90 24.11 -31.57
C GLY A 292 -13.89 24.70 -30.56
N ASP A 293 -13.82 24.24 -29.30
CA ASP A 293 -14.71 24.72 -28.22
C ASP A 293 -14.56 26.23 -27.98
N GLN A 294 -13.34 26.79 -28.10
CA GLN A 294 -13.07 28.22 -27.95
C GLN A 294 -13.58 29.08 -29.11
N MET A 295 -13.80 28.50 -30.30
CA MET A 295 -14.35 29.21 -31.46
C MET A 295 -15.89 29.20 -31.49
N GLU A 296 -16.53 28.27 -30.79
CA GLU A 296 -17.99 28.13 -30.71
C GLU A 296 -18.62 28.83 -29.50
N ALA A 297 -17.81 29.25 -28.52
CA ALA A 297 -18.23 29.99 -27.31
C ALA A 297 -18.17 31.51 -27.50
#